data_AF-A0AAJ6HUT8-F1
#
_entry.id   AF-A0AAJ6HUT8-F1
#
_cell.length_a   1.000
_cell.length_b   1.000
_cell.length_c   1.000
_cell.angle_alpha   90.00
_cell.angle_beta   90.00
_cell.angle_gamma   90.00
#
_symmetry.space_group_name_H-M   'P 1'
#
loop_
_entity.id
_entity.type
_entity.pdbx_description
1 polymer ?
#
loop_
_entity_poly.entity_id
_entity_poly.type
_entity_poly.pdbx_seq_one_letter_code
_entity_poly.pdbx_strand_id
1 'polypeptide(L)'
;MDIQVLEGALIEVPTADASGMDRRAFGEFVGPRGELASYAFGWSTGSDPHVARLSVGIGAGNPGGGTFHAVIFANEDGHAFSLIDEPFERVPQGGPDLTADQSRAHEDLPFVWWVTDHVMQHDRRAWWMRHWLLGTVCIQTPEVFEHREPVLFVSHDADDGVWQLIGASDASGSNGKVGHLHHAVDEDPSLIDILDLPPGRSAVRAGVGKPWTGKV
;
A
#
# COMPACT_ATOMS: atom_id res chain seq x y z
N MET A 1 22.64 -5.24 11.39
CA MET A 1 21.21 -5.32 11.72
C MET A 1 20.48 -5.60 10.41
N ASP A 2 19.38 -6.35 10.42
CA ASP A 2 18.59 -6.52 9.19
C ASP A 2 17.82 -5.24 8.88
N ILE A 3 17.42 -5.04 7.63
CA ILE A 3 16.63 -3.89 7.21
C ILE A 3 15.26 -3.94 7.90
N GLN A 4 14.78 -2.80 8.37
CA GLN A 4 13.46 -2.69 9.00
C GLN A 4 12.63 -1.58 8.37
N VAL A 5 11.39 -1.91 8.03
CA VAL A 5 10.34 -0.95 7.69
C VAL A 5 9.34 -0.99 8.83
N LEU A 6 9.23 0.12 9.56
CA LEU A 6 8.42 0.25 10.76
C LEU A 6 7.17 1.06 10.41
N GLU A 7 6.03 0.37 10.35
CA GLU A 7 4.73 1.01 10.15
C GLU A 7 4.41 1.97 11.30
N GLY A 8 4.23 3.24 10.99
CA GLY A 8 3.78 4.28 11.92
C GLY A 8 2.27 4.57 11.80
N ALA A 9 1.90 5.84 11.95
CA ALA A 9 0.50 6.25 11.91
C ALA A 9 -0.14 6.02 10.52
N LEU A 10 -1.42 5.63 10.51
CA LEU A 10 -2.31 5.73 9.36
C LEU A 10 -3.39 6.75 9.70
N ILE A 11 -3.50 7.79 8.89
CA ILE A 11 -4.52 8.84 9.02
C ILE A 11 -5.50 8.68 7.87
N GLU A 12 -6.78 8.65 8.19
CA GLU A 12 -7.88 8.56 7.24
C GLU A 12 -8.83 9.74 7.47
N VAL A 13 -9.07 10.52 6.43
CA VAL A 13 -9.95 11.70 6.46
C VAL A 13 -10.91 11.62 5.28
N PRO A 14 -12.23 11.77 5.47
CA PRO A 14 -13.16 11.84 4.35
C PRO A 14 -12.76 12.95 3.37
N THR A 15 -12.91 12.70 2.07
CA THR A 15 -12.69 13.73 1.05
C THR A 15 -13.66 14.91 1.28
N ALA A 16 -13.32 16.10 0.76
CA ALA A 16 -14.12 17.30 0.99
C ALA A 16 -15.59 17.18 0.50
N ASP A 17 -15.83 16.37 -0.52
CA ASP A 17 -17.15 16.04 -1.07
C ASP A 17 -17.79 14.78 -0.43
N ALA A 18 -17.10 14.16 0.54
CA ALA A 18 -17.46 12.93 1.22
C ALA A 18 -17.73 11.72 0.29
N SER A 19 -17.17 11.74 -0.92
CA SER A 19 -17.29 10.63 -1.89
C SER A 19 -16.23 9.55 -1.71
N GLY A 20 -15.17 9.84 -0.94
CA GLY A 20 -14.07 8.92 -0.70
C GLY A 20 -13.31 9.22 0.60
N MET A 21 -12.11 8.66 0.68
CA MET A 21 -11.24 8.74 1.86
C MET A 21 -9.82 9.12 1.43
N ASP A 22 -9.30 10.21 1.97
CA ASP A 22 -7.90 10.58 1.90
C ASP A 22 -7.11 9.81 2.96
N ARG A 23 -6.10 9.06 2.51
CA ARG A 23 -5.23 8.25 3.39
C ARG A 23 -3.81 8.76 3.39
N ARG A 24 -3.20 8.78 4.57
CA ARG A 24 -1.77 9.09 4.80
C ARG A 24 -1.17 8.04 5.72
N ALA A 25 -0.25 7.24 5.19
CA ALA A 25 0.53 6.27 5.93
C ALA A 25 1.92 6.84 6.19
N PHE A 26 2.36 6.81 7.45
CA PHE A 26 3.67 7.26 7.89
C PHE A 26 4.47 6.08 8.42
N GLY A 27 5.79 6.13 8.33
CA GLY A 27 6.66 5.13 8.95
C GLY A 27 8.13 5.51 8.93
N GLU A 28 8.94 4.60 9.45
CA GLU A 28 10.39 4.75 9.56
C GLU A 28 11.10 3.58 8.88
N PHE A 29 12.23 3.89 8.26
CA PHE A 29 13.15 2.92 7.68
C PHE A 29 14.44 2.91 8.49
N VAL A 30 14.93 1.71 8.82
CA VAL A 30 16.22 1.49 9.49
C VAL A 30 17.09 0.58 8.62
N GLY A 31 18.20 1.13 8.14
CA GLY A 31 19.20 0.44 7.33
C GLY A 31 20.14 -0.44 8.17
N PRO A 32 20.91 -1.33 7.51
CA PRO A 32 21.71 -2.35 8.19
C PRO A 32 22.88 -1.77 8.99
N ARG A 33 23.31 -0.54 8.67
CA ARG A 33 24.35 0.20 9.37
C ARG A 33 23.77 1.32 10.26
N GLY A 34 22.46 1.33 10.46
CA GLY A 34 21.75 2.35 11.24
C GLY A 34 21.43 3.60 10.45
N GLU A 35 21.43 3.54 9.11
CA GLU A 35 20.86 4.61 8.28
C GLU A 35 19.38 4.80 8.64
N LEU A 36 18.92 6.05 8.77
CA LEU A 36 17.53 6.36 9.12
C LEU A 36 16.89 7.21 8.04
N ALA A 37 15.66 6.84 7.67
CA ALA A 37 14.80 7.65 6.83
C ALA A 37 13.37 7.58 7.37
N SER A 38 12.64 8.69 7.31
CA SER A 38 11.18 8.68 7.53
C SER A 38 10.48 8.72 6.19
N TYR A 39 9.34 8.06 6.08
CA TYR A 39 8.54 8.10 4.86
C TYR A 39 7.07 8.38 5.17
N ALA A 40 6.39 8.92 4.16
CA ALA A 40 4.94 9.01 4.13
C ALA A 40 4.45 8.74 2.72
N PHE A 41 3.38 7.96 2.56
CA PHE A 41 2.68 7.82 1.28
C PHE A 41 1.19 7.97 1.47
N GLY A 42 0.47 8.31 0.41
CA GLY A 42 -0.97 8.46 0.49
C GLY A 42 -1.67 8.36 -0.86
N TRP A 43 -2.94 8.04 -0.76
CA TRP A 43 -3.87 7.88 -1.86
C TRP A 43 -5.27 8.35 -1.43
N SER A 44 -6.13 8.57 -2.40
CA SER A 44 -7.49 9.07 -2.18
C SER A 44 -8.46 8.14 -2.88
N THR A 45 -9.35 7.47 -2.15
CA THR A 45 -10.41 6.67 -2.78
C THR A 45 -11.28 7.59 -3.65
N GLY A 46 -11.65 7.13 -4.84
CA GLY A 46 -12.50 7.88 -5.77
C GLY A 46 -11.78 8.95 -6.59
N SER A 47 -10.46 9.14 -6.43
CA SER A 47 -9.71 9.99 -7.36
C SER A 47 -9.57 9.33 -8.72
N ASP A 48 -9.58 10.13 -9.78
CA ASP A 48 -9.26 9.71 -11.15
C ASP A 48 -8.43 10.82 -11.80
N PRO A 49 -7.20 10.53 -12.29
CA PRO A 49 -6.52 9.23 -12.29
C PRO A 49 -6.11 8.73 -10.89
N HIS A 50 -6.00 7.41 -10.74
CA HIS A 50 -5.35 6.78 -9.58
C HIS A 50 -3.87 7.14 -9.55
N VAL A 51 -3.53 8.17 -8.76
CA VAL A 51 -2.17 8.60 -8.49
C VAL A 51 -1.98 8.70 -6.98
N ALA A 52 -0.99 7.98 -6.47
CA ALA A 52 -0.54 8.11 -5.09
C ALA A 52 0.65 9.08 -4.99
N ARG A 53 0.96 9.53 -3.78
CA ARG A 53 2.09 10.42 -3.49
C ARG A 53 2.97 9.81 -2.41
N LEU A 54 4.25 10.17 -2.44
CA LEU A 54 5.29 9.69 -1.54
C LEU A 54 6.18 10.87 -1.12
N SER A 55 6.55 10.89 0.15
CA SER A 55 7.65 11.65 0.72
C SER A 55 8.64 10.71 1.37
N VAL A 56 9.94 10.91 1.14
CA VAL A 56 11.03 10.27 1.89
C VAL A 56 11.97 11.34 2.39
N GLY A 57 12.19 11.39 3.70
CA GLY A 57 13.04 12.38 4.35
C GLY A 57 14.25 11.74 5.01
N ILE A 58 15.40 12.37 4.84
CA ILE A 58 16.69 11.93 5.38
C ILE A 58 17.48 13.09 5.98
N GLY A 59 18.33 12.77 6.95
CA GLY A 59 19.35 13.69 7.44
C GLY A 59 18.81 14.93 8.16
N ALA A 60 17.66 14.84 8.85
CA ALA A 60 17.12 15.93 9.65
C ALA A 60 18.19 16.62 10.51
N GLY A 61 18.25 17.96 10.41
CA GLY A 61 19.23 18.79 11.12
C GLY A 61 20.63 18.81 10.52
N ASN A 62 20.90 18.07 9.44
CA ASN A 62 22.17 18.09 8.71
C ASN A 62 22.05 18.90 7.40
N PRO A 63 23.08 19.70 7.02
CA PRO A 63 23.05 20.47 5.77
C PRO A 63 22.92 19.64 4.49
N GLY A 64 23.29 18.36 4.52
CA GLY A 64 23.14 17.42 3.41
C GLY A 64 21.85 16.59 3.45
N GLY A 65 20.93 16.88 4.38
CA GLY A 65 19.62 16.24 4.45
C GLY A 65 18.60 16.90 3.51
N GLY A 66 17.50 16.20 3.27
CA GLY A 66 16.43 16.67 2.39
C GLY A 66 15.17 15.83 2.49
N THR A 67 14.07 16.36 1.94
CA THR A 67 12.82 15.62 1.75
C THR A 67 12.52 15.52 0.26
N PHE A 68 12.36 14.30 -0.22
CA PHE A 68 12.17 13.94 -1.61
C PHE A 68 10.70 13.60 -1.83
N HIS A 69 10.10 14.17 -2.87
CA HIS A 69 8.68 13.95 -3.19
C HIS A 69 8.52 13.29 -4.55
N ALA A 70 7.61 12.32 -4.61
CA ALA A 70 7.28 11.62 -5.84
C ALA A 70 5.77 11.35 -5.95
N VAL A 71 5.29 11.24 -7.19
CA VAL A 71 4.04 10.55 -7.49
C VAL A 71 4.31 9.08 -7.79
N ILE A 72 3.34 8.24 -7.46
CA ILE A 72 3.29 6.82 -7.79
C ILE A 72 2.10 6.63 -8.72
N PHE A 73 2.32 6.02 -9.87
CA PHE A 73 1.31 5.85 -10.92
C PHE A 73 1.40 4.45 -11.53
N ALA A 74 0.29 3.97 -12.08
CA ALA A 74 0.27 2.70 -12.80
C ALA A 74 1.17 2.78 -14.05
N ASN A 75 1.90 1.72 -14.33
CA ASN A 75 2.78 1.54 -15.48
C ASN A 75 2.59 0.12 -16.04
N GLU A 76 3.07 -0.17 -17.26
CA GLU A 76 2.83 -1.44 -17.96
C GLU A 76 3.12 -2.68 -17.10
N ASP A 77 4.19 -2.66 -16.31
CA ASP A 77 4.62 -3.78 -15.45
C ASP A 77 4.24 -3.61 -13.96
N GLY A 78 3.26 -2.76 -13.66
CA GLY A 78 2.79 -2.48 -12.29
C GLY A 78 2.77 -1.00 -11.99
N HIS A 79 3.79 -0.47 -11.31
CA HIS A 79 3.84 0.94 -10.92
C HIS A 79 5.19 1.56 -11.20
N ALA A 80 5.21 2.89 -11.32
CA ALA A 80 6.42 3.69 -11.48
C ALA A 80 6.36 4.94 -10.59
N PHE A 81 7.52 5.58 -10.43
CA PHE A 81 7.71 6.78 -9.64
C PHE A 81 8.17 7.92 -10.51
N SER A 82 7.71 9.14 -10.22
CA SER A 82 8.28 10.36 -10.78
C SER A 82 8.45 11.40 -9.69
N LEU A 83 9.66 11.96 -9.60
CA LEU A 83 9.94 13.10 -8.73
C LEU A 83 9.06 14.29 -9.12
N ILE A 84 8.59 15.03 -8.12
CA ILE A 84 7.73 16.21 -8.28
C ILE A 84 8.24 17.38 -7.45
N ASP A 85 7.85 18.60 -7.84
CA ASP A 85 8.20 19.82 -7.10
C ASP A 85 7.24 20.12 -5.95
N GLU A 86 5.99 19.65 -6.04
CA GLU A 86 4.96 19.91 -5.04
C GLU A 86 5.19 19.03 -3.81
N PRO A 87 5.44 19.61 -2.62
CA PRO A 87 5.61 18.84 -1.40
C PRO A 87 4.34 18.08 -1.05
N PHE A 88 4.49 16.82 -0.64
CA PHE A 88 3.37 15.99 -0.24
C PHE A 88 3.14 16.02 1.28
N GLU A 89 4.03 15.36 2.03
CA GLU A 89 3.97 15.29 3.49
C GLU A 89 5.34 15.60 4.11
N ARG A 90 5.33 16.20 5.30
CA ARG A 90 6.54 16.39 6.11
C ARG A 90 6.77 15.17 6.97
N VAL A 91 8.02 14.75 7.08
CA VAL A 91 8.39 13.53 7.81
C VAL A 91 9.54 13.79 8.79
N PRO A 92 9.62 13.06 9.92
CA PRO A 92 10.55 13.40 11.02
C PRO A 92 12.03 13.49 10.64
N GLN A 93 12.54 12.57 9.84
CA GLN A 93 13.93 12.61 9.36
C GLN A 93 14.14 13.57 8.18
N GLY A 94 13.11 14.30 7.73
CA GLY A 94 13.19 15.19 6.58
C GLY A 94 13.95 16.50 6.82
N GLY A 95 14.76 16.88 5.83
CA GLY A 95 15.32 18.22 5.69
C GLY A 95 14.40 19.16 4.92
N PRO A 96 14.94 20.20 4.24
CA PRO A 96 14.19 21.03 3.31
C PRO A 96 13.48 20.20 2.24
N ASP A 97 12.28 20.59 1.84
CA ASP A 97 11.58 20.01 0.70
C ASP A 97 12.35 20.33 -0.58
N LEU A 98 12.81 19.29 -1.29
CA LEU A 98 13.59 19.42 -2.51
C LEU A 98 12.68 19.43 -3.73
N THR A 99 12.99 20.29 -4.70
CA THR A 99 12.38 20.20 -6.04
C THR A 99 12.78 18.90 -6.74
N ALA A 100 12.10 18.54 -7.82
CA ALA A 100 12.44 17.36 -8.61
C ALA A 100 13.87 17.45 -9.17
N ASP A 101 14.31 18.64 -9.62
CA ASP A 101 15.67 18.85 -10.13
C ASP A 101 16.73 18.80 -9.02
N GLN A 102 16.44 19.37 -7.85
CA GLN A 102 17.32 19.26 -6.68
C GLN A 102 17.45 17.80 -6.24
N SER A 103 16.34 17.06 -6.21
CA SER A 103 16.30 15.63 -5.91
C SER A 103 17.14 14.82 -6.89
N ARG A 104 17.02 15.07 -8.20
CA ARG A 104 17.84 14.41 -9.25
C ARG A 104 19.33 14.67 -9.10
N ALA A 105 19.70 15.85 -8.60
CA ALA A 105 21.09 16.22 -8.38
C ALA A 105 21.64 15.78 -7.01
N HIS A 106 20.80 15.28 -6.10
CA HIS A 106 21.20 14.93 -4.75
C HIS A 106 21.97 13.60 -4.70
N GLU A 107 23.08 13.57 -3.96
CA GLU A 107 23.95 12.39 -3.89
C GLU A 107 23.27 11.16 -3.27
N ASP A 108 22.37 11.38 -2.31
CA ASP A 108 21.60 10.32 -1.65
C ASP A 108 20.35 9.84 -2.41
N LEU A 109 20.06 10.35 -3.62
CA LEU A 109 18.90 9.87 -4.39
C LEU A 109 18.87 8.32 -4.57
N PRO A 110 20.00 7.62 -4.82
CA PRO A 110 19.99 6.16 -4.87
C PRO A 110 19.57 5.52 -3.54
N PHE A 111 19.95 6.10 -2.40
CA PHE A 111 19.51 5.63 -1.09
C PHE A 111 18.00 5.85 -0.89
N VAL A 112 17.48 6.98 -1.33
CA VAL A 112 16.04 7.29 -1.28
C VAL A 112 15.21 6.29 -2.10
N TRP A 113 15.66 5.92 -3.30
CA TRP A 113 14.99 4.88 -4.07
C TRP A 113 15.08 3.52 -3.42
N TRP A 114 16.22 3.19 -2.84
CA TRP A 114 16.37 1.96 -2.09
C TRP A 114 15.42 1.89 -0.87
N VAL A 115 15.24 2.99 -0.14
CA VAL A 115 14.23 3.11 0.93
C VAL A 115 12.83 2.89 0.36
N THR A 116 12.51 3.55 -0.75
CA THR A 116 11.20 3.45 -1.42
C THR A 116 10.88 2.01 -1.79
N ASP A 117 11.82 1.28 -2.39
CA ASP A 117 11.64 -0.13 -2.75
C ASP A 117 11.31 -0.99 -1.53
N HIS A 118 12.00 -0.77 -0.41
CA HIS A 118 11.75 -1.53 0.83
C HIS A 118 10.39 -1.18 1.44
N VAL A 119 9.99 0.09 1.42
CA VAL A 119 8.65 0.50 1.88
C VAL A 119 7.58 -0.20 1.05
N MET A 120 7.70 -0.21 -0.27
CA MET A 120 6.75 -0.89 -1.16
C MET A 120 6.71 -2.42 -0.96
N GLN A 121 7.83 -3.01 -0.51
CA GLN A 121 7.94 -4.45 -0.27
C GLN A 121 7.46 -4.88 1.10
N HIS A 122 7.50 -4.02 2.11
CA HIS A 122 7.33 -4.44 3.51
C HIS A 122 6.24 -3.69 4.28
N ASP A 123 5.81 -2.51 3.84
CA ASP A 123 4.68 -1.81 4.46
C ASP A 123 3.36 -2.36 3.92
N ARG A 124 2.54 -2.96 4.79
CA ARG A 124 1.29 -3.59 4.38
C ARG A 124 0.30 -2.57 3.78
N ARG A 125 0.40 -1.31 4.21
CA ARG A 125 -0.43 -0.21 3.69
C ARG A 125 0.02 0.20 2.29
N ALA A 126 1.29 -0.02 1.93
CA ALA A 126 1.76 0.19 0.57
C ALA A 126 1.20 -0.87 -0.38
N TRP A 127 0.99 -2.11 0.09
CA TRP A 127 0.31 -3.15 -0.69
C TRP A 127 -1.16 -2.78 -0.95
N TRP A 128 -1.86 -2.28 0.07
CA TRP A 128 -3.22 -1.76 -0.09
C TRP A 128 -3.29 -0.61 -1.11
N MET A 129 -2.44 0.39 -0.94
CA MET A 129 -2.30 1.49 -1.91
C MET A 129 -2.00 0.97 -3.32
N ARG A 130 -1.15 -0.05 -3.47
CA ARG A 130 -0.83 -0.64 -4.78
C ARG A 130 -2.04 -1.34 -5.40
N HIS A 131 -2.82 -2.10 -4.63
CA HIS A 131 -4.04 -2.71 -5.14
C HIS A 131 -5.12 -1.69 -5.53
N TRP A 132 -5.17 -0.55 -4.83
CA TRP A 132 -5.96 0.60 -5.26
C TRP A 132 -5.42 1.19 -6.58
N LEU A 133 -4.12 1.50 -6.63
CA LEU A 133 -3.45 2.12 -7.76
C LEU A 133 -3.65 1.33 -9.06
N LEU A 134 -3.49 0.01 -8.98
CA LEU A 134 -3.58 -0.90 -10.12
C LEU A 134 -5.02 -1.36 -10.41
N GLY A 135 -6.00 -0.97 -9.58
CA GLY A 135 -7.37 -1.43 -9.72
C GLY A 135 -7.52 -2.95 -9.65
N THR A 136 -6.69 -3.63 -8.83
CA THR A 136 -6.65 -5.10 -8.78
C THR A 136 -8.05 -5.67 -8.58
N VAL A 137 -8.44 -6.56 -9.50
CA VAL A 137 -9.75 -7.22 -9.48
C VAL A 137 -9.71 -8.45 -8.59
N CYS A 138 -10.87 -8.80 -8.06
CA CYS A 138 -11.09 -10.01 -7.30
C CYS A 138 -12.47 -10.60 -7.62
N ILE A 139 -12.61 -11.90 -7.39
CA ILE A 139 -13.88 -12.63 -7.44
C ILE A 139 -14.34 -12.88 -6.01
N GLN A 140 -15.58 -12.52 -5.71
CA GLN A 140 -16.20 -12.68 -4.40
C GLN A 140 -17.38 -13.63 -4.51
N THR A 141 -17.65 -14.43 -3.47
CA THR A 141 -18.96 -15.11 -3.39
C THR A 141 -20.08 -14.07 -3.30
N PRO A 142 -21.29 -14.35 -3.82
CA PRO A 142 -22.41 -13.42 -3.75
C PRO A 142 -22.69 -12.91 -2.33
N GLU A 143 -22.58 -13.80 -1.34
CA GLU A 143 -22.79 -13.48 0.07
C GLU A 143 -21.77 -12.48 0.61
N VAL A 144 -20.50 -12.60 0.20
CA VAL A 144 -19.46 -11.63 0.54
C VAL A 144 -19.70 -10.30 -0.18
N PHE A 145 -19.97 -10.36 -1.49
CA PHE A 145 -20.21 -9.18 -2.31
C PHE A 145 -21.41 -8.35 -1.84
N GLU A 146 -22.46 -9.02 -1.34
CA GLU A 146 -23.67 -8.39 -0.81
C GLU A 146 -23.58 -8.08 0.71
N HIS A 147 -22.38 -8.22 1.31
CA HIS A 147 -22.09 -8.04 2.74
C HIS A 147 -22.98 -8.87 3.69
N ARG A 148 -23.46 -10.03 3.23
CA ARG A 148 -24.23 -10.99 4.04
C ARG A 148 -23.31 -11.92 4.83
N GLU A 149 -22.08 -12.12 4.36
CA GLU A 149 -21.06 -12.93 5.04
C GLU A 149 -19.70 -12.20 5.06
N PRO A 150 -18.90 -12.40 6.13
CA PRO A 150 -17.53 -11.93 6.12
C PRO A 150 -16.65 -12.82 5.23
N VAL A 151 -15.53 -12.28 4.75
CA VAL A 151 -14.49 -13.08 4.08
C VAL A 151 -13.84 -14.02 5.11
N LEU A 152 -13.80 -15.32 4.87
CA LEU A 152 -13.17 -16.30 5.76
C LEU A 152 -12.03 -17.07 5.10
N PHE A 153 -12.04 -17.13 3.78
CA PHE A 153 -11.03 -17.77 2.94
C PHE A 153 -10.63 -16.80 1.83
N VAL A 154 -9.33 -16.67 1.60
CA VAL A 154 -8.76 -15.92 0.48
C VAL A 154 -7.83 -16.85 -0.30
N SER A 155 -7.91 -16.81 -1.62
CA SER A 155 -6.95 -17.48 -2.50
C SER A 155 -6.41 -16.49 -3.52
N HIS A 156 -5.11 -16.56 -3.78
CA HIS A 156 -4.47 -15.91 -4.92
C HIS A 156 -4.16 -17.01 -5.92
N ASP A 157 -4.91 -17.08 -7.02
CA ASP A 157 -4.82 -18.18 -7.96
C ASP A 157 -3.41 -18.28 -8.60
N ALA A 158 -2.96 -19.50 -8.88
CA ALA A 158 -1.61 -19.75 -9.42
C ALA A 158 -1.51 -19.47 -10.92
N ASP A 159 -2.59 -19.70 -11.67
CA ASP A 159 -2.59 -19.72 -13.12
C ASP A 159 -2.92 -18.34 -13.70
N ASP A 160 -3.91 -17.66 -13.11
CA ASP A 160 -4.37 -16.35 -13.61
C ASP A 160 -4.09 -15.17 -12.65
N GLY A 161 -3.61 -15.44 -11.44
CA GLY A 161 -3.31 -14.41 -10.44
C GLY A 161 -4.56 -13.71 -9.89
N VAL A 162 -5.76 -14.24 -10.14
CA VAL A 162 -7.01 -13.64 -9.67
C VAL A 162 -7.18 -13.91 -8.18
N TRP A 163 -7.52 -12.86 -7.45
CA TRP A 163 -7.86 -12.94 -6.04
C TRP A 163 -9.28 -13.45 -5.86
N GLN A 164 -9.48 -14.38 -4.94
CA GLN A 164 -10.78 -14.94 -4.59
C GLN A 164 -11.07 -14.70 -3.12
N LEU A 165 -12.25 -14.16 -2.79
CA LEU A 165 -12.68 -13.88 -1.43
C LEU A 165 -13.98 -14.63 -1.15
N ILE A 166 -13.92 -15.57 -0.22
CA ILE A 166 -14.96 -16.57 0.00
C ILE A 166 -15.44 -16.48 1.46
N GLY A 167 -16.77 -16.52 1.63
CA GLY A 167 -17.44 -16.52 2.93
C GLY A 167 -17.53 -17.89 3.59
N ALA A 168 -18.56 -18.11 4.40
CA ALA A 168 -18.84 -19.40 5.04
C ALA A 168 -19.61 -20.34 4.10
N SER A 169 -20.41 -19.78 3.20
CA SER A 169 -21.12 -20.54 2.18
C SER A 169 -20.16 -21.05 1.10
N ASP A 170 -20.40 -22.27 0.61
CA ASP A 170 -19.55 -22.91 -0.39
C ASP A 170 -19.49 -22.08 -1.69
N ALA A 171 -18.30 -21.98 -2.28
CA ALA A 171 -18.05 -21.30 -3.55
C ALA A 171 -18.43 -22.16 -4.77
N SER A 172 -19.26 -23.19 -4.58
CA SER A 172 -19.58 -24.22 -5.59
C SER A 172 -20.40 -23.71 -6.79
N GLY A 173 -20.80 -22.44 -6.82
CA GLY A 173 -21.63 -21.85 -7.88
C GLY A 173 -20.83 -21.01 -8.88
N SER A 174 -21.22 -21.04 -10.16
CA SER A 174 -20.68 -20.18 -11.22
C SER A 174 -21.10 -18.71 -11.12
N ASN A 175 -21.45 -18.23 -9.92
CA ASN A 175 -22.09 -16.94 -9.68
C ASN A 175 -21.16 -15.92 -8.99
N GLY A 176 -19.85 -16.13 -9.07
CA GLY A 176 -18.87 -15.19 -8.54
C GLY A 176 -19.09 -13.77 -9.04
N LYS A 177 -18.91 -12.79 -8.15
CA LYS A 177 -19.03 -11.36 -8.45
C LYS A 177 -17.65 -10.76 -8.58
N VAL A 178 -17.45 -9.94 -9.61
CA VAL A 178 -16.19 -9.21 -9.79
C VAL A 178 -16.26 -7.90 -9.02
N GLY A 179 -15.25 -7.64 -8.20
CA GLY A 179 -15.04 -6.39 -7.48
C GLY A 179 -13.58 -5.97 -7.52
N HIS A 180 -13.26 -4.83 -6.90
CA HIS A 180 -11.87 -4.43 -6.68
C HIS A 180 -11.41 -4.81 -5.28
N LEU A 181 -10.21 -5.36 -5.17
CA LEU A 181 -9.67 -5.86 -3.90
C LEU A 181 -9.57 -4.77 -2.84
N HIS A 182 -9.27 -3.53 -3.23
CA HIS A 182 -9.16 -2.42 -2.28
C HIS A 182 -10.49 -2.05 -1.61
N HIS A 183 -11.63 -2.23 -2.27
CA HIS A 183 -12.95 -2.04 -1.64
C HIS A 183 -13.20 -3.08 -0.54
N ALA A 184 -12.78 -4.34 -0.77
CA ALA A 184 -12.87 -5.35 0.26
C ALA A 184 -12.02 -5.00 1.49
N VAL A 185 -10.85 -4.37 1.29
CA VAL A 185 -10.00 -3.89 2.40
C VAL A 185 -10.63 -2.68 3.10
N ASP A 186 -11.33 -1.79 2.38
CA ASP A 186 -12.10 -0.69 2.99
C ASP A 186 -13.16 -1.22 3.99
N GLU A 187 -13.80 -2.35 3.65
CA GLU A 187 -14.82 -3.00 4.49
C GLU A 187 -14.23 -3.84 5.62
N ASP A 188 -13.13 -4.53 5.34
CA ASP A 188 -12.41 -5.38 6.29
C ASP A 188 -10.91 -5.10 6.26
N PRO A 189 -10.45 -4.14 7.10
CA PRO A 189 -9.05 -3.76 7.16
C PRO A 189 -8.09 -4.89 7.55
N SER A 190 -8.58 -6.00 8.14
CA SER A 190 -7.71 -7.13 8.46
C SER A 190 -7.22 -7.89 7.23
N LEU A 191 -7.80 -7.65 6.04
CA LEU A 191 -7.29 -8.18 4.77
C LEU A 191 -5.91 -7.63 4.42
N ILE A 192 -5.53 -6.47 4.98
CA ILE A 192 -4.20 -5.88 4.79
C ILE A 192 -3.06 -6.85 5.17
N ASP A 193 -3.34 -7.75 6.11
CA ASP A 193 -2.38 -8.73 6.62
C ASP A 193 -1.99 -9.77 5.58
N ILE A 194 -2.71 -9.90 4.47
CA ILE A 194 -2.53 -10.96 3.48
C ILE A 194 -2.41 -10.42 2.04
N LEU A 195 -2.25 -9.11 1.84
CA LEU A 195 -2.10 -8.54 0.49
C LEU A 195 -0.75 -8.87 -0.17
N ASP A 196 0.19 -9.46 0.58
CA ASP A 196 1.44 -10.04 0.09
C ASP A 196 1.34 -11.51 -0.31
N LEU A 197 0.16 -12.13 -0.22
CA LEU A 197 -0.02 -13.54 -0.52
C LEU A 197 0.49 -13.85 -1.94
N PRO A 198 1.45 -14.78 -2.12
CA PRO A 198 1.94 -15.14 -3.44
C PRO A 198 0.88 -15.87 -4.27
N PRO A 199 0.97 -15.83 -5.62
CA PRO A 199 0.15 -16.68 -6.48
C PRO A 199 0.27 -18.17 -6.09
N GLY A 200 -0.85 -18.88 -6.13
CA GLY A 200 -0.99 -20.28 -5.73
C GLY A 200 -1.10 -20.53 -4.23
N ARG A 201 -1.19 -19.49 -3.41
CA ARG A 201 -1.34 -19.59 -1.96
C ARG A 201 -2.71 -19.11 -1.52
N SER A 202 -3.11 -19.54 -0.32
CA SER A 202 -4.38 -19.17 0.30
C SER A 202 -4.19 -18.76 1.74
N ALA A 203 -5.19 -18.12 2.32
CA ALA A 203 -5.22 -17.77 3.73
C ALA A 203 -6.63 -18.00 4.27
N VAL A 204 -6.72 -18.43 5.53
CA VAL A 204 -8.00 -18.67 6.22
C VAL A 204 -8.01 -18.04 7.59
N ARG A 205 -9.18 -17.62 8.05
CA ARG A 205 -9.41 -17.19 9.43
C ARG A 205 -10.68 -17.82 9.98
N ALA A 206 -10.71 -18.02 11.30
CA ALA A 206 -11.86 -18.64 11.98
C ALA A 206 -13.09 -17.71 12.10
N GLY A 207 -12.94 -16.42 11.81
CA GLY A 207 -13.98 -15.40 11.93
C GLY A 207 -13.43 -13.98 11.89
N VAL A 208 -14.32 -12.99 11.87
CA VAL A 208 -13.94 -11.56 11.90
C VAL A 208 -13.10 -11.27 13.15
N GLY A 209 -12.00 -10.53 12.96
CA GLY A 209 -11.05 -10.18 14.03
C GLY A 209 -10.16 -11.33 14.51
N LYS A 210 -10.22 -12.52 13.87
CA LYS A 210 -9.26 -13.60 14.08
C LYS A 210 -8.10 -13.48 13.10
N PRO A 211 -6.88 -13.87 13.50
CA PRO A 211 -5.72 -13.77 12.62
C PRO A 211 -5.89 -14.69 11.41
N TRP A 212 -5.33 -14.25 10.28
CA TRP A 212 -5.16 -15.07 9.11
C TRP A 212 -4.10 -16.14 9.34
N THR A 213 -4.35 -17.34 8.83
CA THR A 213 -3.49 -18.51 8.92
C THR A 213 -3.34 -19.15 7.56
N GLY A 214 -2.34 -20.00 7.38
CA GLY A 214 -2.18 -20.75 6.14
C GLY A 214 -1.50 -19.98 5.01
N LYS A 215 -0.82 -18.85 5.29
CA LYS A 215 0.18 -18.21 4.40
C LYS A 215 1.39 -19.12 4.11
N VAL A 216 1.14 -20.40 3.89
CA VAL A 216 2.06 -21.25 3.15
C VAL A 216 1.72 -20.85 1.75
#